data_AF-A0A844EG07-F1
#
_entry.id   AF-A0A844EG07-F1
#
_cell.length_a   1.000
_cell.length_b   1.000
_cell.length_c   1.000
_cell.angle_alpha   90.00
_cell.angle_beta   90.00
_cell.angle_gamma   90.00
#
_symmetry.space_group_name_H-M   'P 1'
#
loop_
_entity.id
_entity.type
_entity.pdbx_description
1 polymer ?
#
loop_
_entity_poly.entity_id
_entity_poly.type
_entity_poly.pdbx_seq_one_letter_code
_entity_poly.pdbx_strand_id
1 'polypeptide(L)'
;MTQREIQENLIRTVRDMLLTSCEKMGAQSIEHCWTRHDGTEVKLILAIHPAGEKEEKPEDELYTYARAAVQKFGMNKQVDMAIEEMSELTKALLKYRRASDCATTVKSGDNIREEMEDVRIMLAQLDCIYGRSPQWAEKKLAHLKELVKGEEGDGDV
;
A
#
# COMPACT_ATOMS: atom_id res chain seq x y z
N MET A 1 -35.60 -7.84 -19.64
CA MET A 1 -34.13 -7.83 -19.62
C MET A 1 -33.70 -8.03 -18.19
N THR A 2 -32.87 -9.04 -17.91
CA THR A 2 -32.39 -9.34 -16.55
C THR A 2 -31.33 -8.31 -16.12
N GLN A 3 -31.11 -8.14 -14.81
CA GLN A 3 -30.05 -7.25 -14.30
C GLN A 3 -28.67 -7.59 -14.90
N ARG A 4 -28.41 -8.88 -15.11
CA ARG A 4 -27.19 -9.37 -15.75
C ARG A 4 -27.08 -8.92 -17.21
N GLU A 5 -28.14 -9.02 -17.98
CA GLU A 5 -28.17 -8.55 -19.38
C GLU A 5 -27.97 -7.03 -19.50
N ILE A 6 -28.49 -6.25 -18.54
CA ILE A 6 -28.27 -4.80 -18.48
C ILE A 6 -26.80 -4.49 -18.20
N GLN A 7 -26.19 -5.19 -17.23
CA GLN A 7 -24.78 -5.03 -16.91
C GLN A 7 -23.88 -5.44 -18.08
N GLU A 8 -24.13 -6.59 -18.71
CA GLU A 8 -23.35 -7.07 -19.86
C GLU A 8 -23.46 -6.10 -21.06
N ASN A 9 -24.65 -5.57 -21.33
CA ASN A 9 -24.85 -4.57 -22.38
C ASN A 9 -24.11 -3.26 -22.07
N LEU A 10 -24.19 -2.78 -20.82
CA LEU A 10 -23.47 -1.57 -20.39
C LEU A 10 -21.96 -1.75 -20.54
N ILE A 11 -21.41 -2.86 -20.05
CA ILE A 11 -19.98 -3.18 -20.16
C ILE A 11 -19.56 -3.22 -21.63
N ARG A 12 -20.35 -3.88 -22.49
CA ARG A 12 -20.07 -3.96 -23.93
C ARG A 12 -20.01 -2.57 -24.57
N THR A 13 -21.04 -1.76 -24.35
CA THR A 13 -21.13 -0.41 -24.92
C THR A 13 -19.98 0.47 -24.48
N VAL A 14 -19.64 0.44 -23.18
CA VAL A 14 -18.52 1.22 -22.64
C VAL A 14 -17.20 0.73 -23.24
N ARG A 15 -16.96 -0.59 -23.31
CA ARG A 15 -15.76 -1.17 -23.92
C ARG A 15 -15.59 -0.74 -25.38
N ASP A 16 -16.63 -0.89 -26.19
CA ASP A 16 -16.55 -0.62 -27.63
C ASP A 16 -16.32 0.88 -27.91
N MET A 17 -16.97 1.75 -27.11
CA MET A 17 -16.73 3.21 -27.16
C MET A 17 -15.29 3.58 -26.81
N LEU A 18 -14.71 2.91 -25.81
CA LEU A 18 -13.34 3.16 -25.36
C LEU A 18 -12.30 2.69 -26.36
N LEU A 19 -12.44 1.47 -26.89
CA LEU A 19 -11.54 0.94 -27.93
C LEU A 19 -11.49 1.89 -29.14
N THR A 20 -12.67 2.31 -29.61
CA THR A 20 -12.78 3.26 -30.73
C THR A 20 -12.08 4.60 -30.44
N SER A 21 -12.21 5.11 -29.21
CA SER A 21 -11.58 6.37 -28.80
C SER A 21 -10.06 6.24 -28.72
N CYS A 22 -9.55 5.18 -28.10
CA CYS A 22 -8.13 4.89 -27.97
C CYS A 22 -7.46 4.70 -29.35
N GLU A 23 -8.09 3.95 -30.27
CA GLU A 23 -7.61 3.76 -31.64
C GLU A 23 -7.49 5.09 -32.40
N LYS A 24 -8.51 5.97 -32.30
CA LYS A 24 -8.48 7.30 -32.93
C LYS A 24 -7.39 8.20 -32.38
N MET A 25 -7.07 8.05 -31.10
CA MET A 25 -6.06 8.86 -30.41
C MET A 25 -4.63 8.27 -30.53
N GLY A 26 -4.49 7.04 -31.03
CA GLY A 26 -3.21 6.32 -30.99
C GLY A 26 -2.69 6.11 -29.56
N ALA A 27 -3.58 6.11 -28.57
CA ALA A 27 -3.24 6.07 -27.15
C ALA A 27 -3.62 4.72 -26.54
N GLN A 28 -2.77 4.20 -25.65
CA GLN A 28 -3.05 2.97 -24.89
C GLN A 28 -3.86 3.22 -23.61
N SER A 29 -4.05 4.49 -23.23
CA SER A 29 -4.81 4.90 -22.06
C SER A 29 -5.47 6.26 -22.24
N ILE A 30 -6.55 6.46 -21.48
CA ILE A 30 -7.27 7.72 -21.33
C ILE A 30 -7.31 8.07 -19.86
N GLU A 31 -6.92 9.29 -19.53
CA GLU A 31 -6.99 9.85 -18.19
C GLU A 31 -7.90 11.08 -18.19
N HIS A 32 -8.81 11.16 -17.23
CA HIS A 32 -9.65 12.33 -17.04
C HIS A 32 -9.87 12.65 -15.56
N CYS A 33 -9.77 13.93 -15.21
CA CYS A 33 -10.00 14.44 -13.86
C CYS A 33 -11.20 15.40 -13.88
N TRP A 34 -12.07 15.28 -12.88
CA TRP A 34 -13.20 16.20 -12.70
C TRP A 34 -13.58 16.33 -11.23
N THR A 35 -14.33 17.38 -10.90
CA THR A 35 -14.84 17.63 -9.56
C THR A 35 -16.28 17.14 -9.45
N ARG A 36 -16.58 16.35 -8.42
CA ARG A 36 -17.95 15.91 -8.10
C ARG A 36 -18.77 17.05 -7.51
N HIS A 37 -20.09 16.86 -7.43
CA HIS A 37 -21.01 17.82 -6.80
C HIS A 37 -20.68 18.10 -5.32
N ASP A 38 -20.02 17.17 -4.64
CA ASP A 38 -19.57 17.31 -3.25
C ASP A 38 -18.20 18.03 -3.12
N GLY A 39 -17.63 18.50 -4.22
CA GLY A 39 -16.32 19.18 -4.24
C GLY A 39 -15.12 18.22 -4.31
N THR A 40 -15.32 16.91 -4.30
CA THR A 40 -14.23 15.93 -4.38
C THR A 40 -13.67 15.89 -5.80
N GLU A 41 -12.37 16.11 -5.96
CA GLU A 41 -11.68 15.80 -7.21
C GLU A 41 -11.53 14.29 -7.38
N VAL A 42 -11.95 13.79 -8.52
CA VAL A 42 -11.83 12.39 -8.89
C VAL A 42 -11.12 12.25 -10.22
N LYS A 43 -10.38 11.15 -10.35
CA LYS A 43 -9.60 10.80 -11.52
C LYS A 43 -10.05 9.43 -12.01
N LEU A 44 -10.35 9.33 -13.30
CA LEU A 44 -10.59 8.08 -13.99
C LEU A 44 -9.41 7.81 -14.92
N ILE A 45 -8.74 6.69 -14.70
CA ILE A 45 -7.73 6.16 -15.61
C ILE A 45 -8.32 4.91 -16.24
N LEU A 46 -8.30 4.84 -17.57
CA LEU A 46 -8.68 3.67 -18.34
C LEU A 46 -7.50 3.31 -19.23
N ALA A 47 -6.98 2.09 -19.09
CA ALA A 47 -5.84 1.60 -19.85
C ALA A 47 -6.14 0.22 -20.46
N ILE A 48 -5.63 -0.01 -21.68
CA ILE A 48 -5.77 -1.27 -22.39
C ILE A 48 -4.47 -2.05 -22.19
N HIS A 49 -4.55 -3.21 -21.55
CA HIS A 49 -3.41 -4.10 -21.33
C HIS A 49 -3.56 -5.38 -22.15
N PRO A 50 -2.46 -5.95 -22.66
CA PRO A 50 -2.46 -7.28 -23.25
C PRO A 50 -3.01 -8.31 -22.27
N ALA A 51 -3.89 -9.19 -22.75
CA ALA A 51 -4.41 -10.30 -21.96
C ALA A 51 -3.25 -11.24 -21.57
N GLY A 52 -2.79 -11.15 -20.32
CA GLY A 52 -1.67 -11.94 -19.79
C GLY A 52 -0.55 -11.13 -19.16
N GLU A 53 -0.49 -9.81 -19.40
CA GLU A 53 0.40 -8.93 -18.65
C GLU A 53 -0.28 -8.56 -17.32
N LYS A 54 0.17 -9.16 -16.22
CA LYS A 54 -0.12 -8.60 -14.92
C LYS A 54 0.71 -7.33 -14.79
N GLU A 55 0.05 -6.19 -14.60
CA GLU A 55 0.69 -5.04 -13.97
C GLU A 55 1.01 -5.46 -12.53
N GLU A 56 2.17 -6.10 -12.30
CA GLU A 56 2.61 -6.47 -10.96
C GLU A 56 3.07 -5.21 -10.24
N LYS A 57 2.15 -4.64 -9.44
CA LYS A 57 2.54 -3.62 -8.47
C LYS A 57 3.44 -4.29 -7.45
N PRO A 58 4.53 -3.66 -6.98
CA PRO A 58 5.44 -4.26 -6.00
C PRO A 58 4.73 -4.74 -4.72
N GLU A 59 3.61 -4.08 -4.36
CA GLU A 59 2.75 -4.52 -3.26
C GLU A 59 2.11 -5.89 -3.56
N ASP A 60 1.68 -6.15 -4.79
CA ASP A 60 1.06 -7.42 -5.19
C ASP A 60 2.05 -8.61 -5.14
N GLU A 61 3.33 -8.39 -5.48
CA GLU A 61 4.37 -9.40 -5.35
C GLU A 61 4.65 -9.73 -3.88
N LEU A 62 4.79 -8.70 -3.03
CA LEU A 62 4.98 -8.86 -1.59
C LEU A 62 3.85 -9.71 -0.97
N TYR A 63 2.59 -9.38 -1.26
CA TYR A 63 1.45 -10.14 -0.72
C TYR A 63 1.34 -11.55 -1.30
N THR A 64 1.82 -11.77 -2.52
CA THR A 64 1.90 -13.11 -3.12
C THR A 64 2.83 -14.01 -2.30
N TYR A 65 4.05 -13.54 -2.01
CA TYR A 65 5.01 -14.33 -1.23
C TYR A 65 4.66 -14.39 0.26
N ALA A 66 4.10 -13.33 0.83
CA ALA A 66 3.61 -13.35 2.22
C ALA A 66 2.52 -14.42 2.41
N ARG A 67 1.57 -14.52 1.47
CA ARG A 67 0.55 -15.57 1.48
C ARG A 67 1.16 -16.96 1.31
N ALA A 68 2.14 -17.12 0.42
CA ALA A 68 2.84 -18.38 0.24
C ALA A 68 3.58 -18.82 1.52
N ALA A 69 4.18 -17.89 2.26
CA ALA A 69 4.84 -18.16 3.54
C ALA A 69 3.83 -18.66 4.59
N VAL A 70 2.67 -17.98 4.72
CA VAL A 70 1.58 -18.42 5.62
C VAL A 70 1.11 -19.83 5.26
N GLN A 71 0.92 -20.13 3.97
CA GLN A 71 0.50 -21.46 3.51
C GLN A 71 1.53 -22.56 3.77
N LYS A 72 2.82 -22.25 3.59
CA LYS A 72 3.91 -23.21 3.71
C LYS A 72 4.29 -23.50 5.17
N PHE A 73 4.33 -22.47 6.01
CA PHE A 73 4.89 -22.55 7.36
C PHE A 73 3.84 -22.43 8.47
N GLY A 74 2.64 -21.98 8.13
CA GLY A 74 1.51 -21.84 9.07
C GLY A 74 1.54 -20.55 9.89
N MET A 75 0.38 -20.21 10.45
CA MET A 75 0.12 -18.97 11.18
C MET A 75 1.07 -18.76 12.37
N ASN A 76 1.24 -19.76 13.24
CA ASN A 76 2.05 -19.62 14.45
C ASN A 76 3.51 -19.25 14.12
N LYS A 77 4.07 -19.81 13.04
CA LYS A 77 5.42 -19.48 12.59
C LYS A 77 5.56 -18.03 12.14
N GLN A 78 4.53 -17.44 11.53
CA GLN A 78 4.58 -16.04 11.13
C GLN A 78 4.44 -15.10 12.33
N VAL A 79 3.69 -15.52 13.36
CA VAL A 79 3.61 -14.77 14.63
C VAL A 79 4.94 -14.82 15.38
N ASP A 80 5.62 -15.97 15.41
CA ASP A 80 6.96 -16.08 15.98
C ASP A 80 7.96 -15.17 15.24
N MET A 81 7.92 -15.19 13.90
CA MET A 81 8.71 -14.29 13.05
C MET A 81 8.43 -12.82 13.36
N ALA A 82 7.16 -12.45 13.54
CA ALA A 82 6.78 -11.10 13.94
C ALA A 82 7.43 -10.63 15.23
N ILE A 83 7.50 -11.50 16.23
CA ILE A 83 8.12 -11.18 17.51
C ILE A 83 9.63 -10.98 17.34
N GLU A 84 10.27 -11.81 16.51
CA GLU A 84 11.70 -11.71 16.19
C GLU A 84 12.01 -10.38 15.50
N GLU A 85 11.42 -10.10 14.34
CA GLU A 85 11.73 -8.91 13.54
C GLU A 85 11.45 -7.58 14.29
N MET A 86 10.34 -7.51 15.05
CA MET A 86 10.08 -6.34 15.88
C MET A 86 11.13 -6.14 16.98
N SER A 87 11.67 -7.24 17.53
CA SER A 87 12.73 -7.19 18.53
C SER A 87 14.05 -6.74 17.91
N GLU A 88 14.36 -7.20 16.71
CA GLU A 88 15.57 -6.84 15.95
C GLU A 88 15.58 -5.34 15.62
N LEU A 89 14.48 -4.81 15.05
CA LEU A 89 14.31 -3.38 14.80
C LEU A 89 14.45 -2.55 16.09
N THR A 90 13.87 -3.02 17.19
CA THR A 90 14.01 -2.36 18.50
C THR A 90 15.47 -2.30 18.94
N LYS A 91 16.23 -3.39 18.79
CA LYS A 91 17.67 -3.42 19.11
C LYS A 91 18.45 -2.45 18.21
N ALA A 92 18.14 -2.39 16.91
CA ALA A 92 18.79 -1.50 15.95
C ALA A 92 18.59 -0.03 16.30
N LEU A 93 17.35 0.37 16.60
CA LEU A 93 17.01 1.71 17.07
C LEU A 93 17.76 2.08 18.37
N LEU A 94 17.86 1.14 19.32
CA LEU A 94 18.61 1.36 20.56
C LEU A 94 20.12 1.51 20.34
N LYS A 95 20.70 0.77 19.40
CA LYS A 95 22.11 0.93 19.00
C LYS A 95 22.34 2.31 18.41
N TYR A 96 21.49 2.75 17.47
CA TYR A 96 21.56 4.08 16.86
C TYR A 96 21.47 5.19 17.91
N ARG A 97 20.51 5.11 18.84
CA ARG A 97 20.35 6.12 19.91
C ARG A 97 21.57 6.23 20.83
N ARG A 98 22.34 5.15 21.00
CA ARG A 98 23.57 5.14 21.82
C ARG A 98 24.83 5.48 21.02
N ALA A 99 24.75 5.60 19.70
CA ALA A 99 25.91 5.90 18.88
C ALA A 99 26.42 7.32 19.21
N SER A 100 27.69 7.41 19.60
CA SER A 100 28.36 8.67 19.96
C SER A 100 29.32 9.17 18.89
N ASP A 101 29.60 8.38 17.85
CA ASP A 101 30.47 8.75 16.74
C ASP A 101 29.79 8.55 15.38
N CYS A 102 30.26 9.30 14.38
CA CYS A 102 29.65 9.37 13.06
C CYS A 102 29.67 8.01 12.32
N ALA A 103 30.74 7.23 12.47
CA ALA A 103 30.89 5.93 11.81
C ALA A 103 29.89 4.88 12.37
N THR A 104 29.65 4.90 13.68
CA THR A 104 28.65 4.05 14.34
C THR A 104 27.24 4.49 13.99
N THR A 105 27.00 5.80 13.85
CA THR A 105 25.70 6.35 13.42
C THR A 105 25.32 5.91 12.02
N VAL A 106 26.24 5.98 11.04
CA VAL A 106 25.97 5.56 9.65
C VAL A 106 25.66 4.07 9.57
N LYS A 107 26.50 3.20 10.16
CA LYS A 107 26.26 1.75 10.20
C LYS A 107 24.96 1.38 10.90
N SER A 108 24.63 2.09 11.99
CA SER A 108 23.38 1.86 12.71
C SER A 108 22.16 2.29 11.87
N GLY A 109 22.31 3.27 10.98
CA GLY A 109 21.26 3.69 10.05
C GLY A 109 20.93 2.65 8.98
N ASP A 110 21.95 2.00 8.40
CA ASP A 110 21.71 0.93 7.41
C ASP A 110 21.09 -0.31 8.04
N ASN A 111 21.56 -0.69 9.24
CA ASN A 111 20.93 -1.76 10.01
C ASN A 111 19.47 -1.40 10.32
N ILE A 112 19.13 -0.14 10.63
CA ILE A 112 17.71 0.21 10.85
C ILE A 112 16.89 0.00 9.57
N ARG A 113 17.43 0.36 8.39
CA ARG A 113 16.70 0.23 7.12
C ARG A 113 16.41 -1.22 6.76
N GLU A 114 17.38 -2.11 6.98
CA GLU A 114 17.22 -3.55 6.78
C GLU A 114 16.07 -4.09 7.64
N GLU A 115 16.14 -3.84 8.95
CA GLU A 115 15.16 -4.31 9.93
C GLU A 115 13.77 -3.69 9.73
N MET A 116 13.72 -2.46 9.19
CA MET A 116 12.45 -1.83 8.79
C MET A 116 11.79 -2.56 7.61
N GLU A 117 12.58 -3.04 6.65
CA GLU A 117 12.05 -3.84 5.54
C GLU A 117 11.66 -5.25 5.99
N ASP A 118 12.41 -5.87 6.90
CA ASP A 118 12.01 -7.14 7.51
C ASP A 118 10.67 -7.01 8.26
N VAL A 119 10.52 -5.96 9.07
CA VAL A 119 9.24 -5.63 9.71
C VAL A 119 8.13 -5.36 8.70
N ARG A 120 8.42 -4.69 7.57
CA ARG A 120 7.43 -4.44 6.51
C ARG A 120 6.95 -5.74 5.86
N ILE A 121 7.86 -6.66 5.55
CA ILE A 121 7.54 -7.97 4.98
C ILE A 121 6.71 -8.78 5.97
N MET A 122 7.12 -8.78 7.23
CA MET A 122 6.44 -9.45 8.32
C MET A 122 5.00 -8.90 8.51
N LEU A 123 4.80 -7.59 8.47
CA LEU A 123 3.46 -6.99 8.55
C LEU A 123 2.55 -7.46 7.40
N ALA A 124 3.09 -7.66 6.20
CA ALA A 124 2.31 -8.22 5.08
C ALA A 124 1.87 -9.68 5.34
N GLN A 125 2.68 -10.48 6.05
CA GLN A 125 2.29 -11.82 6.48
C GLN A 125 1.18 -11.76 7.52
N LEU A 126 1.25 -10.84 8.49
CA LEU A 126 0.19 -10.62 9.47
C LEU A 126 -1.11 -10.12 8.85
N ASP A 127 -1.02 -9.23 7.86
CA ASP A 127 -2.17 -8.78 7.06
C ASP A 127 -2.85 -9.96 6.33
N CYS A 128 -2.08 -10.94 5.85
CA CYS A 128 -2.66 -12.15 5.26
C CYS A 128 -3.39 -13.04 6.28
N ILE A 129 -2.99 -12.99 7.56
CA ILE A 129 -3.57 -13.80 8.64
C ILE A 129 -4.80 -13.13 9.25
N TYR A 130 -4.70 -11.84 9.56
CA TYR A 130 -5.73 -11.10 10.31
C TYR A 130 -6.60 -10.19 9.44
N GLY A 131 -6.18 -9.96 8.18
CA GLY A 131 -6.83 -9.02 7.28
C GLY A 131 -6.50 -7.56 7.60
N ARG A 132 -6.66 -6.69 6.61
CA ARG A 132 -6.58 -5.24 6.80
C ARG A 132 -7.90 -4.70 7.35
N SER A 133 -7.82 -3.68 8.21
CA SER A 133 -8.99 -2.91 8.63
C SER A 133 -8.87 -1.44 8.21
N PRO A 134 -9.50 -1.05 7.09
CA PRO A 134 -9.50 0.31 6.60
C PRO A 134 -10.04 1.32 7.61
N GLN A 135 -11.04 0.94 8.42
CA GLN A 135 -11.64 1.83 9.42
C GLN A 135 -10.62 2.24 10.49
N TRP A 136 -9.76 1.32 10.92
CA TRP A 136 -8.69 1.63 11.87
C TRP A 136 -7.58 2.45 11.24
N ALA A 137 -7.22 2.19 9.98
CA ALA A 137 -6.21 2.96 9.26
C ALA A 137 -6.61 4.44 9.15
N GLU A 138 -7.85 4.72 8.72
CA GLU A 138 -8.38 6.08 8.62
C GLU A 138 -8.39 6.78 9.98
N LYS A 139 -8.89 6.10 11.03
CA LYS A 139 -8.94 6.65 12.39
C LYS A 139 -7.55 6.98 12.94
N LYS A 140 -6.57 6.09 12.75
CA LYS A 140 -5.20 6.29 13.22
C LYS A 140 -4.49 7.42 12.45
N LEU A 141 -4.74 7.52 11.14
CA LEU A 141 -4.22 8.61 10.32
C LEU A 141 -4.84 9.96 10.71
N ALA A 142 -6.15 10.01 10.95
CA ALA A 142 -6.83 11.21 11.41
C ALA A 142 -6.25 11.71 12.75
N HIS A 143 -6.08 10.81 13.72
CA HIS A 143 -5.45 11.12 15.00
C HIS A 143 -4.01 11.63 14.84
N LEU A 144 -3.20 11.00 13.96
CA LEU A 144 -1.85 11.49 13.69
C LEU A 144 -1.86 12.90 13.09
N LYS A 145 -2.79 13.19 12.16
CA LYS A 145 -2.95 14.53 11.59
C LYS A 145 -3.33 15.56 12.65
N GLU A 146 -4.13 15.19 13.64
CA GLU A 146 -4.49 16.06 14.76
C GLU A 146 -3.29 16.37 15.65
N LEU A 147 -2.48 15.35 16.00
CA LEU A 147 -1.26 15.55 16.79
C LEU A 147 -0.29 16.52 16.11
N VAL A 148 -0.01 16.32 14.83
CA VAL A 148 0.92 17.18 14.07
C VAL A 148 0.40 18.62 13.99
N LYS A 149 -0.92 18.83 13.83
CA LYS A 149 -1.52 20.16 13.82
C LYS A 149 -1.52 20.83 15.20
N GLY A 150 -1.64 20.05 16.28
CA GLY A 150 -1.61 20.55 17.65
C GLY A 150 -0.23 21.05 18.08
N GLU A 151 0.85 20.53 17.48
CA GLU A 151 2.23 20.97 17.74
C GLU A 151 2.60 22.29 17.04
N GLU A 152 1.82 22.77 16.07
CA GLU A 152 2.05 24.06 15.38
C GLU A 152 1.52 25.28 16.17
N GLY A 153 0.97 25.09 17.38
CA GLY A 153 0.23 26.11 18.13
C GLY A 153 0.84 26.61 19.45
N ASP A 154 2.01 26.13 19.88
CA ASP A 154 2.56 26.48 21.22
C ASP A 154 4.05 26.87 21.15
N GLY A 155 4.39 27.71 20.17
CA GLY A 155 5.74 28.23 19.92
C GLY A 155 5.91 29.74 20.17
N ASP A 156 5.00 30.41 20.88
CA ASP A 156 5.11 31.82 21.26
C ASP A 156 4.59 32.05 22.69
N VAL A 157 5.44 31.83 23.71
CA VAL A 157 5.46 32.57 24.99
C VAL A 157 6.91 32.67 25.50
#